data_AF-A0A6J0PK04-F1
#
_entry.id   AF-A0A6J0PK04-F1
#
_cell.length_a   1.000
_cell.length_b   1.000
_cell.length_c   1.000
_cell.angle_alpha   90.00
_cell.angle_beta   90.00
_cell.angle_gamma   90.00
#
_symmetry.space_group_name_H-M   'P 1'
#
loop_
_entity.id
_entity.type
_entity.pdbx_description
1 polymer ?
#
loop_
_entity_poly.entity_id
_entity_poly.type
_entity_poly.pdbx_seq_one_letter_code
_entity_poly.pdbx_strand_id
1 'polypeptide(L)'
;MSYPDDPFNRYWEPFKDENPVVECHANVSSKDFWNLPPAKAMQKALTTSRGKELVIKWPAAALPSAIYYVALYFQDNRTPSPFSWRMFDVSANGRAFYKGLNVSTAGVMVFGTQWPLSGQTKITLTPHGNSPVGPVINAGEILQVVPLGGRTLTRDVIAMEELARRFNNPPPDWRGDPCLPSSHSWTGVYCMGSEIVRVVKLNLTDHGISGTLPDIIANLTALTHIWLSGNKLSGSIPDMTNLNNLVSLRLSKNEFTGTIPPSLGNLEGLKELHLQENKLTGKAPESLRGRSGLDLQLSPENQFD
;
A
#
# COMPACT_ATOMS: atom_id res chain seq x y z
N MET A 1 12.32 7.93 -6.63
CA MET A 1 12.43 9.30 -6.08
C MET A 1 11.02 9.82 -5.82
N SER A 2 10.75 10.41 -4.65
CA SER A 2 9.50 11.15 -4.41
C SER A 2 9.70 12.62 -4.73
N TYR A 3 8.66 13.28 -5.27
CA TYR A 3 8.67 14.71 -5.55
C TYR A 3 7.78 15.44 -4.54
N PRO A 4 8.22 16.56 -3.94
CA PRO A 4 7.41 17.31 -2.97
C PRO A 4 6.09 17.85 -3.54
N ASP A 5 6.04 18.07 -4.86
CA ASP A 5 4.87 18.54 -5.61
C ASP A 5 3.97 17.41 -6.12
N ASP A 6 4.25 16.14 -5.80
CA ASP A 6 3.37 15.02 -6.16
C ASP A 6 2.26 14.83 -5.10
N PRO A 7 1.00 15.18 -5.39
CA PRO A 7 -0.09 15.05 -4.43
C PRO A 7 -0.44 13.58 -4.12
N PHE A 8 0.02 12.64 -4.95
CA PHE A 8 -0.25 11.21 -4.82
C PHE A 8 0.94 10.41 -4.28
N ASN A 9 2.04 11.08 -3.92
CA ASN A 9 3.27 10.48 -3.38
C ASN A 9 3.76 9.27 -4.21
N ARG A 10 3.69 9.38 -5.54
CA ARG A 10 4.12 8.29 -6.43
C ARG A 10 5.64 8.22 -6.45
N TYR A 11 6.15 7.02 -6.71
CA TYR A 11 7.57 6.80 -6.87
C TYR A 11 7.98 6.96 -8.34
N TRP A 12 8.89 7.89 -8.61
CA TRP A 12 9.39 8.19 -9.94
C TRP A 12 10.86 7.79 -10.08
N GLU A 13 11.22 7.10 -11.16
CA GLU A 13 12.60 6.73 -11.45
C GLU A 13 13.08 7.43 -12.72
N PRO A 14 14.27 8.05 -12.71
CA PRO A 14 14.90 8.50 -13.93
C PRO A 14 15.12 7.31 -14.87
N PHE A 15 14.68 7.46 -16.12
CA PHE A 15 14.88 6.45 -17.15
C PHE A 15 15.75 7.03 -18.27
N LYS A 16 16.75 6.26 -18.70
CA LYS A 16 17.61 6.59 -19.83
C LYS A 16 18.01 5.30 -20.54
N ASP A 17 17.97 5.34 -21.86
CA ASP A 17 18.50 4.29 -22.72
C ASP A 17 19.44 4.92 -23.77
N GLU A 18 19.63 4.25 -24.90
CA GLU A 18 20.48 4.72 -26.00
C GLU A 18 19.87 5.89 -26.79
N ASN A 19 18.59 6.22 -26.55
CA ASN A 19 17.93 7.31 -27.27
C ASN A 19 18.41 8.69 -26.76
N PRO A 20 18.49 9.69 -27.66
CA PRO A 20 18.77 11.07 -27.29
C PRO A 20 17.80 11.62 -26.24
N VAL A 21 18.35 12.35 -25.26
CA VAL A 21 17.60 13.10 -24.25
C VAL A 21 17.63 14.58 -24.60
N VAL A 22 16.48 15.25 -24.56
CA VAL A 22 16.34 16.69 -24.78
C VAL A 22 15.70 17.37 -23.58
N GLU A 23 16.00 18.66 -23.40
CA GLU A 23 15.36 19.50 -22.38
C GLU A 23 14.13 20.21 -22.97
N CYS A 24 13.12 20.41 -22.12
CA CYS A 24 11.92 21.16 -22.45
C CYS A 24 12.15 22.66 -22.25
N HIS A 25 11.92 23.44 -23.31
CA HIS A 25 12.09 24.90 -23.32
C HIS A 25 10.77 25.66 -23.10
N ALA A 26 9.64 24.95 -23.01
CA ALA A 26 8.36 25.52 -22.58
C ALA A 26 8.17 25.34 -21.08
N ASN A 27 7.39 26.22 -20.43
CA ASN A 27 7.02 26.01 -19.04
C ASN A 27 6.17 24.74 -18.92
N VAL A 28 6.65 23.77 -18.14
CA VAL A 28 5.90 22.57 -17.80
C VAL A 28 4.96 22.88 -16.64
N SER A 29 3.65 22.80 -16.88
CA SER A 29 2.63 22.90 -15.84
C SER A 29 1.96 21.55 -15.63
N SER A 30 2.01 21.04 -14.40
CA SER A 30 1.34 19.79 -14.02
C SER A 30 -0.19 19.86 -14.20
N LYS A 31 -0.77 21.07 -14.20
CA LYS A 31 -2.22 21.28 -14.33
C LYS A 31 -2.77 20.93 -15.71
N ASP A 32 -1.90 20.84 -16.71
CA ASP A 32 -2.30 20.48 -18.07
C ASP A 32 -2.54 18.96 -18.21
N PHE A 33 -2.22 18.19 -17.17
CA PHE A 33 -2.44 16.75 -17.08
C PHE A 33 -3.44 16.40 -15.97
N TRP A 34 -4.33 15.45 -16.24
CA TRP A 34 -5.45 15.14 -15.35
C TRP A 34 -5.04 14.62 -13.96
N ASN A 35 -3.90 13.95 -13.83
CA ASN A 35 -3.38 13.40 -12.57
C ASN A 35 -2.13 14.11 -12.04
N LEU A 36 -1.90 15.35 -12.48
CA LEU A 36 -0.93 16.27 -11.87
C LEU A 36 0.46 15.62 -11.67
N PRO A 37 1.14 15.14 -12.74
CA PRO A 37 2.49 14.59 -12.61
C PRO A 37 3.47 15.68 -12.14
N PRO A 38 4.55 15.33 -11.42
CA PRO A 38 5.53 16.31 -10.98
C PRO A 38 6.16 17.05 -12.16
N ALA A 39 6.19 18.38 -12.13
CA ALA A 39 6.68 19.17 -13.26
C ALA A 39 8.16 18.86 -13.57
N LYS A 40 8.94 18.52 -12.54
CA LYS A 40 10.34 18.10 -12.67
C LYS A 40 10.52 16.80 -13.47
N ALA A 41 9.58 15.86 -13.38
CA ALA A 41 9.63 14.61 -14.15
C ALA A 41 9.48 14.87 -15.66
N MET A 42 8.91 16.02 -16.02
CA MET A 42 8.58 16.37 -17.40
C MET A 42 9.62 17.30 -18.07
N GLN A 43 10.63 17.76 -17.34
CA GLN A 43 11.63 18.71 -17.84
C GLN A 43 12.54 18.13 -18.93
N LYS A 44 12.67 16.80 -18.97
CA LYS A 44 13.48 16.09 -19.96
C LYS A 44 12.61 15.09 -20.70
N ALA A 45 13.02 14.75 -21.91
CA ALA A 45 12.32 13.78 -22.72
C ALA A 45 13.28 12.97 -23.59
N LEU A 46 12.89 11.73 -23.88
CA LEU A 46 13.52 10.91 -24.91
C LEU A 46 12.94 11.30 -26.27
N THR A 47 13.79 11.31 -27.29
CA THR A 47 13.39 11.65 -28.67
C THR A 47 14.24 10.92 -29.70
N THR A 48 13.93 11.11 -30.97
CA THR A 48 14.67 10.57 -32.11
C THR A 48 14.63 11.57 -33.28
N SER A 49 15.37 11.30 -34.35
CA SER A 49 15.38 12.15 -35.54
C SER A 49 14.01 12.17 -36.25
N ARG A 50 13.76 13.22 -37.01
CA ARG A 50 12.54 13.34 -37.84
C ARG A 50 12.35 12.11 -38.73
N GLY A 51 11.12 11.61 -38.78
CA GLY A 51 10.74 10.46 -39.60
C GLY A 51 11.22 9.11 -39.08
N LYS A 52 11.98 9.04 -37.98
CA LYS A 52 12.38 7.78 -37.34
C LYS A 52 11.42 7.42 -36.21
N GLU A 53 11.21 6.12 -36.03
CA GLU A 53 10.51 5.60 -34.86
C GLU A 53 11.36 5.81 -33.60
N LEU A 54 10.70 6.12 -32.49
CA LEU A 54 11.31 6.06 -31.17
C LEU A 54 10.88 4.75 -30.50
N VAL A 55 11.85 3.91 -30.17
CA VAL A 55 11.61 2.63 -29.50
C VAL A 55 12.29 2.68 -28.15
N ILE A 56 11.50 2.47 -27.09
CA ILE A 56 11.98 2.47 -25.70
C ILE A 56 11.60 1.14 -25.03
N LYS A 57 12.54 0.61 -24.25
CA LYS A 57 12.33 -0.57 -23.41
C LYS A 57 12.02 -0.12 -21.99
N TRP A 58 10.75 0.18 -21.73
CA TRP A 58 10.31 0.78 -20.48
C TRP A 58 9.08 0.03 -19.92
N PRO A 59 9.04 -0.28 -18.60
CA PRO A 59 10.04 0.07 -17.57
C PRO A 59 11.35 -0.71 -17.68
N ALA A 60 12.38 -0.29 -16.93
CA ALA A 60 13.71 -0.92 -16.94
C ALA A 60 13.70 -2.35 -16.39
N ALA A 61 12.81 -2.63 -15.43
CA ALA A 61 12.59 -3.96 -14.88
C ALA A 61 11.54 -4.74 -15.70
N ALA A 62 11.71 -6.06 -15.77
CA ALA A 62 10.71 -6.95 -16.32
C ALA A 62 9.46 -6.96 -15.42
N LEU A 63 8.27 -6.92 -16.03
CA LEU A 63 7.01 -6.90 -15.34
C LEU A 63 6.48 -8.32 -15.09
N PRO A 64 5.88 -8.61 -13.92
CA PRO A 64 5.10 -9.83 -13.76
C PRO A 64 3.93 -9.86 -14.74
N SER A 65 3.45 -11.06 -15.07
CA SER A 65 2.26 -11.21 -15.92
C SER A 65 1.02 -10.72 -15.16
N ALA A 66 0.50 -9.55 -15.52
CA ALA A 66 -0.65 -8.94 -14.88
C ALA A 66 -1.35 -7.93 -15.80
N ILE A 67 -2.46 -7.38 -15.30
CA ILE A 67 -3.10 -6.21 -15.89
C ILE A 67 -2.49 -4.95 -15.28
N TYR A 68 -2.23 -3.96 -16.13
CA TYR A 68 -1.62 -2.70 -15.74
C TYR A 68 -2.47 -1.51 -16.17
N TYR A 69 -2.47 -0.52 -15.31
CA TYR A 69 -2.73 0.85 -15.68
C TYR A 69 -1.42 1.43 -16.23
N VAL A 70 -1.46 2.03 -17.43
CA VAL A 70 -0.31 2.68 -18.07
C VAL A 70 -0.72 4.09 -18.45
N ALA A 71 0.06 5.09 -18.04
CA ALA A 71 -0.06 6.47 -18.51
C ALA A 71 1.26 6.94 -19.11
N LEU A 72 1.19 7.62 -20.26
CA LEU A 72 2.36 8.10 -20.99
C LEU A 72 2.20 9.60 -21.22
N TYR A 73 3.29 10.35 -21.00
CA TYR A 73 3.27 11.80 -20.94
C TYR A 73 4.16 12.41 -22.00
N PHE A 74 3.61 13.40 -22.69
CA PHE A 74 4.21 13.97 -23.89
C PHE A 74 4.11 15.49 -23.84
N GLN A 75 5.19 16.18 -24.21
CA GLN A 75 5.20 17.62 -24.40
C GLN A 75 6.23 17.98 -25.46
N ASP A 76 5.87 18.87 -26.37
CA ASP A 76 6.85 19.40 -27.31
C ASP A 76 7.89 20.21 -26.55
N ASN A 77 9.15 19.85 -26.73
CA ASN A 77 10.25 20.39 -25.94
C ASN A 77 10.76 21.76 -26.45
N ARG A 78 10.17 22.33 -27.51
CA ARG A 78 10.57 23.62 -28.10
C ARG A 78 9.81 24.79 -27.49
N THR A 79 10.29 26.01 -27.74
CA THR A 79 9.57 27.24 -27.43
C THR A 79 8.22 27.28 -28.16
N PRO A 80 7.12 27.72 -27.53
CA PRO A 80 5.80 27.82 -28.16
C PRO A 80 5.83 28.60 -29.49
N SER A 81 5.31 27.99 -30.55
CA SER A 81 5.16 28.57 -31.88
C SER A 81 4.09 27.82 -32.67
N PRO A 82 3.58 28.35 -33.80
CA PRO A 82 2.64 27.64 -34.68
C PRO A 82 3.17 26.31 -35.24
N PHE A 83 4.48 26.08 -35.19
CA PHE A 83 5.14 24.85 -35.68
C PHE A 83 5.67 23.97 -34.54
N SER A 84 5.39 24.34 -33.29
CA SER A 84 5.81 23.61 -32.08
C SER A 84 4.81 22.51 -31.73
N TRP A 85 4.63 21.59 -32.66
CA TRP A 85 3.79 20.41 -32.52
C TRP A 85 4.45 19.17 -33.15
N ARG A 86 3.97 17.98 -32.77
CA ARG A 86 4.39 16.67 -33.32
C ARG A 86 3.18 15.77 -33.43
N MET A 87 3.18 14.86 -34.41
CA MET A 87 2.13 13.86 -34.54
C MET A 87 2.72 12.47 -34.73
N PHE A 88 2.25 11.51 -33.92
CA PHE A 88 2.71 10.13 -33.97
C PHE A 88 1.69 9.15 -33.38
N ASP A 89 1.82 7.88 -33.75
CA ASP A 89 1.10 6.78 -33.13
C ASP A 89 1.90 6.23 -31.94
N VAL A 90 1.21 5.70 -30.94
CA VAL A 90 1.79 5.04 -29.77
C VAL A 90 1.38 3.58 -29.81
N SER A 91 2.34 2.67 -29.62
CA SER A 91 2.06 1.25 -29.43
C SER A 91 2.87 0.68 -28.28
N ALA A 92 2.31 -0.33 -27.62
CA ALA A 92 2.99 -1.10 -26.56
C ALA A 92 3.00 -2.57 -26.97
N ASN A 93 4.20 -3.17 -27.01
CA ASN A 93 4.42 -4.54 -27.50
C ASN A 93 3.78 -4.82 -28.87
N GLY A 94 3.81 -3.84 -29.77
CA GLY A 94 3.22 -3.92 -31.11
C GLY A 94 1.70 -3.78 -31.16
N ARG A 95 1.01 -3.66 -30.02
CA ARG A 95 -0.43 -3.36 -29.97
C ARG A 95 -0.64 -1.85 -29.95
N ALA A 96 -1.58 -1.36 -30.77
CA ALA A 96 -1.91 0.06 -30.81
C ALA A 96 -2.41 0.55 -29.44
N PHE A 97 -1.74 1.57 -28.90
CA PHE A 97 -2.10 2.23 -27.65
C PHE A 97 -2.89 3.51 -27.91
N TYR A 98 -2.42 4.32 -28.87
CA TYR A 98 -3.11 5.53 -29.33
C TYR A 98 -2.74 5.80 -30.79
N LYS A 99 -3.68 6.34 -31.58
CA LYS A 99 -3.42 6.71 -32.98
C LYS A 99 -3.61 8.21 -33.19
N GLY A 100 -2.71 8.81 -33.95
CA GLY A 100 -2.74 10.23 -34.30
C GLY A 100 -2.60 11.16 -33.10
N LEU A 101 -1.72 10.83 -32.15
CA LEU A 101 -1.46 11.69 -31.00
C LEU A 101 -0.83 13.00 -31.46
N ASN A 102 -1.51 14.12 -31.19
CA ASN A 102 -0.99 15.46 -31.45
C ASN A 102 -0.42 16.05 -30.16
N VAL A 103 0.89 16.31 -30.16
CA VAL A 103 1.63 16.81 -29.01
C VAL A 103 2.05 18.24 -29.28
N SER A 104 1.61 19.17 -28.44
CA SER A 104 2.01 20.59 -28.47
C SER A 104 2.89 20.94 -27.26
N THR A 105 3.28 22.21 -27.14
CA THR A 105 4.00 22.73 -25.97
C THR A 105 3.16 22.78 -24.68
N ALA A 106 1.84 22.62 -24.75
CA ALA A 106 1.00 22.47 -23.55
C ALA A 106 1.13 21.08 -22.92
N GLY A 107 1.50 20.09 -23.74
CA GLY A 107 1.57 18.70 -23.33
C GLY A 107 0.24 17.96 -23.47
N VAL A 108 0.34 16.64 -23.47
CA VAL A 108 -0.79 15.71 -23.55
C VAL A 108 -0.39 14.40 -22.86
N MET A 109 -1.36 13.74 -22.26
CA MET A 109 -1.18 12.39 -21.74
C MET A 109 -2.23 11.47 -22.33
N VAL A 110 -1.81 10.25 -22.63
CA VAL A 110 -2.70 9.14 -22.96
C VAL A 110 -2.54 8.03 -21.93
N PHE A 111 -3.64 7.38 -21.58
CA PHE A 111 -3.63 6.31 -20.59
C PHE A 111 -4.51 5.14 -21.02
N GLY A 112 -4.26 3.98 -20.41
CA GLY A 112 -5.08 2.79 -20.56
C GLY A 112 -5.10 1.99 -19.24
N THR A 113 -6.27 1.48 -18.87
CA THR A 113 -6.52 0.91 -17.53
C THR A 113 -6.43 -0.62 -17.48
N GLN A 114 -6.42 -1.29 -18.63
CA GLN A 114 -6.48 -2.75 -18.73
C GLN A 114 -5.44 -3.30 -19.72
N TRP A 115 -4.18 -2.91 -19.54
CA TRP A 115 -3.08 -3.38 -20.41
C TRP A 115 -2.47 -4.68 -19.88
N PRO A 116 -2.61 -5.81 -20.59
CA PRO A 116 -1.92 -7.04 -20.21
C PRO A 116 -0.44 -6.91 -20.58
N LEU A 117 0.43 -6.88 -19.58
CA LEU A 117 1.88 -6.80 -19.76
C LEU A 117 2.56 -7.95 -19.01
N SER A 118 3.68 -8.39 -19.55
CA SER A 118 4.54 -9.43 -18.97
C SER A 118 5.93 -9.31 -19.57
N GLY A 119 6.95 -9.50 -18.74
CA GLY A 119 8.35 -9.39 -19.16
C GLY A 119 8.74 -7.97 -19.51
N GLN A 120 9.64 -7.82 -20.49
CA GLN A 120 10.09 -6.52 -20.96
C GLN A 120 9.02 -5.85 -21.83
N THR A 121 8.60 -4.65 -21.47
CA THR A 121 7.68 -3.85 -22.28
C THR A 121 8.44 -2.97 -23.27
N LYS A 122 7.98 -2.95 -24.52
CA LYS A 122 8.47 -2.10 -25.60
C LYS A 122 7.41 -1.08 -25.98
N ILE A 123 7.69 0.20 -25.79
CA ILE A 123 6.85 1.29 -26.32
C ILE A 123 7.48 1.79 -27.62
N THR A 124 6.66 1.91 -28.66
CA THR A 124 7.08 2.39 -29.97
C THR A 124 6.23 3.57 -30.39
N LEU A 125 6.88 4.70 -30.67
CA LEU A 125 6.28 5.91 -31.18
C LEU A 125 6.58 6.04 -32.67
N THR A 126 5.54 6.05 -33.50
CA THR A 126 5.67 6.03 -34.96
C THR A 126 5.28 7.40 -35.53
N PRO A 127 6.23 8.20 -36.06
CA PRO A 127 5.90 9.53 -36.56
C PRO A 127 4.96 9.49 -37.77
N HIS A 128 4.03 10.43 -37.81
CA HIS A 128 3.34 10.76 -39.05
C HIS A 128 4.29 11.50 -39.99
N GLY A 129 4.16 11.28 -41.31
CA GLY A 129 5.06 11.86 -42.34
C GLY A 129 5.12 13.39 -42.33
N ASN A 130 4.05 14.04 -41.84
CA ASN A 130 3.92 15.50 -41.82
C ASN A 130 4.48 16.11 -40.54
N SER A 131 4.90 15.30 -39.56
CA SER A 131 5.44 15.79 -38.30
C SER A 131 6.73 16.58 -38.55
N PRO A 132 6.86 17.81 -38.02
CA PRO A 132 8.03 18.65 -38.27
C PRO A 132 9.31 18.09 -37.63
N VAL A 133 9.17 17.22 -36.63
CA VAL A 133 10.25 16.64 -35.82
C VAL A 133 9.87 15.21 -35.38
N GLY A 134 10.86 14.44 -34.91
CA GLY A 134 10.65 13.06 -34.44
C GLY A 134 9.78 13.01 -33.17
N PRO A 135 9.23 11.85 -32.80
CA PRO A 135 8.42 11.71 -31.60
C PRO A 135 9.23 12.02 -30.31
N VAL A 136 8.51 12.26 -29.22
CA VAL A 136 9.08 12.62 -27.91
C VAL A 136 8.31 11.90 -26.83
N ILE A 137 8.89 11.63 -25.67
CA ILE A 137 8.19 11.18 -24.46
C ILE A 137 8.93 11.66 -23.22
N ASN A 138 8.20 12.26 -22.28
CA ASN A 138 8.77 12.88 -21.10
C ASN A 138 8.80 11.91 -19.91
N ALA A 139 7.67 11.21 -19.70
CA ALA A 139 7.52 10.31 -18.58
C ALA A 139 6.51 9.19 -18.89
N GLY A 140 6.51 8.16 -18.05
CA GLY A 140 5.53 7.10 -18.04
C GLY A 140 5.22 6.66 -16.61
N GLU A 141 3.99 6.24 -16.37
CA GLU A 141 3.57 5.58 -15.14
C GLU A 141 2.99 4.21 -15.46
N ILE A 142 3.32 3.26 -14.60
CA ILE A 142 2.82 1.90 -14.71
C ILE A 142 2.42 1.43 -13.33
N LEU A 143 1.15 1.08 -13.16
CA LEU A 143 0.61 0.57 -11.91
C LEU A 143 -0.01 -0.79 -12.18
N GLN A 144 0.44 -1.81 -11.45
CA GLN A 144 -0.17 -3.13 -11.51
C GLN A 144 -1.58 -3.05 -10.94
N VAL A 145 -2.57 -3.46 -11.73
CA VAL A 145 -3.94 -3.61 -11.29
C VAL A 145 -4.05 -4.97 -10.64
N VAL A 146 -4.18 -4.99 -9.31
CA VAL A 146 -4.44 -6.22 -8.56
C VAL A 146 -5.94 -6.33 -8.34
N PRO A 147 -6.62 -7.34 -8.92
CA PRO A 147 -8.02 -7.57 -8.59
C PRO A 147 -8.10 -7.94 -7.11
N LEU A 148 -8.86 -7.16 -6.33
CA LEU A 148 -8.95 -7.37 -4.88
C LEU A 148 -9.60 -8.72 -4.54
N GLY A 149 -10.35 -9.33 -5.46
CA GLY A 149 -10.98 -10.65 -5.28
C GLY A 149 -12.07 -10.68 -4.20
N GLY A 150 -12.36 -9.53 -3.58
CA GLY A 150 -13.25 -9.37 -2.44
C GLY A 150 -13.01 -8.01 -1.76
N ARG A 151 -13.50 -7.87 -0.53
CA ARG A 151 -13.21 -6.73 0.36
C ARG A 151 -13.05 -7.21 1.79
N THR A 152 -12.22 -6.53 2.59
CA THR A 152 -12.26 -6.74 4.03
C THR A 152 -13.59 -6.26 4.59
N LEU A 153 -14.16 -6.98 5.55
CA LEU A 153 -15.38 -6.56 6.22
C LEU A 153 -15.18 -5.16 6.80
N THR A 154 -16.09 -4.24 6.48
CA THR A 154 -15.98 -2.82 6.86
C THR A 154 -15.75 -2.62 8.36
N ARG A 155 -16.37 -3.43 9.22
CA ARG A 155 -16.16 -3.38 10.68
C ARG A 155 -14.72 -3.71 11.06
N ASP A 156 -14.11 -4.69 10.40
CA ASP A 156 -12.72 -5.06 10.65
C ASP A 156 -11.77 -3.96 10.15
N VAL A 157 -12.06 -3.35 8.99
CA VAL A 157 -11.29 -2.18 8.49
C VAL A 157 -11.32 -1.03 9.51
N ILE A 158 -12.50 -0.64 9.99
CA ILE A 158 -12.64 0.46 10.95
C ILE A 158 -11.86 0.17 12.25
N ALA A 159 -11.95 -1.06 12.76
CA ALA A 159 -11.21 -1.44 13.96
C ALA A 159 -9.69 -1.40 13.73
N MET A 160 -9.21 -1.92 12.61
CA MET A 160 -7.78 -1.92 12.28
C MET A 160 -7.22 -0.52 12.03
N GLU A 161 -7.97 0.37 11.37
CA GLU A 161 -7.57 1.77 11.22
C GLU A 161 -7.48 2.48 12.57
N GLU A 162 -8.40 2.21 13.48
CA GLU A 162 -8.35 2.80 14.82
C GLU A 162 -7.17 2.26 15.64
N LEU A 163 -6.88 0.96 15.56
CA LEU A 163 -5.65 0.40 16.13
C LEU A 163 -4.40 1.12 15.59
N ALA A 164 -4.33 1.34 14.27
CA ALA A 164 -3.23 2.05 13.63
C ALA A 164 -3.05 3.48 14.18
N ARG A 165 -4.15 4.19 14.48
CA ARG A 165 -4.11 5.55 15.07
C ARG A 165 -3.66 5.56 16.53
N ARG A 166 -3.93 4.49 17.29
CA ARG A 166 -3.60 4.41 18.73
C ARG A 166 -2.18 3.93 19.00
N PHE A 167 -1.51 3.38 18.00
CA PHE A 167 -0.11 3.01 18.07
C PHE A 167 0.78 4.17 17.61
N ASN A 168 1.85 4.45 18.36
CA ASN A 168 2.78 5.54 18.04
C ASN A 168 3.83 5.13 17.00
N ASN A 169 4.00 3.82 16.75
CA ASN A 169 4.92 3.27 15.74
C ASN A 169 4.32 2.00 15.10
N PRO A 170 3.14 2.06 14.44
CA PRO A 170 2.62 0.90 13.72
C PRO A 170 3.54 0.56 12.53
N PRO A 171 3.48 -0.68 12.01
CA PRO A 171 4.19 -1.02 10.79
C PRO A 171 3.87 -0.03 9.64
N PRO A 172 4.86 0.35 8.80
CA PRO A 172 4.69 1.41 7.79
C PRO A 172 3.60 1.15 6.75
N ASP A 173 3.26 -0.12 6.52
CA ASP A 173 2.27 -0.60 5.56
C ASP A 173 0.84 -0.61 6.13
N TRP A 174 0.62 -0.20 7.38
CA TRP A 174 -0.72 -0.08 7.99
C TRP A 174 -1.53 1.10 7.41
N ARG A 175 -1.82 1.04 6.11
CA ARG A 175 -2.62 2.01 5.35
C ARG A 175 -3.45 1.29 4.28
N GLY A 176 -4.69 1.71 4.08
CA GLY A 176 -5.60 1.09 3.10
C GLY A 176 -6.36 -0.11 3.65
N ASP A 177 -6.65 -1.11 2.81
CA ASP A 177 -7.33 -2.33 3.25
C ASP A 177 -6.35 -3.24 4.02
N PRO A 178 -6.66 -3.68 5.25
CA PRO A 178 -5.72 -4.42 6.08
C PRO A 178 -5.44 -5.84 5.62
N CYS A 179 -6.30 -6.41 4.76
CA CYS A 179 -6.15 -7.78 4.28
C CYS A 179 -5.89 -7.89 2.78
N LEU A 180 -6.22 -6.86 2.00
CA LEU A 180 -6.25 -6.96 0.55
C LEU A 180 -5.29 -5.99 -0.16
N PRO A 181 -4.63 -6.45 -1.25
CA PRO A 181 -4.73 -7.80 -1.82
C PRO A 181 -4.08 -8.86 -0.92
N SER A 182 -4.53 -10.11 -0.98
CA SER A 182 -4.16 -11.16 -0.01
C SER A 182 -2.66 -11.46 0.08
N SER A 183 -1.90 -11.15 -0.97
CA SER A 183 -0.43 -11.25 -0.99
C SER A 183 0.28 -10.08 -0.30
N HIS A 184 -0.45 -9.04 0.09
CA HIS A 184 0.05 -7.79 0.67
C HIS A 184 -0.87 -7.30 1.80
N SER A 185 -1.37 -8.22 2.64
CA SER A 185 -2.02 -7.82 3.89
C SER A 185 -1.03 -7.04 4.76
N TRP A 186 -1.53 -6.18 5.63
CA TRP A 186 -0.70 -5.41 6.55
C TRP A 186 0.22 -6.32 7.37
N THR A 187 1.42 -5.82 7.65
CA THR A 187 2.43 -6.53 8.45
C THR A 187 1.82 -6.96 9.79
N GLY A 188 1.95 -8.25 10.09
CA GLY A 188 1.41 -8.87 11.30
C GLY A 188 -0.09 -9.17 11.27
N VAL A 189 -0.81 -8.80 10.21
CA VAL A 189 -2.25 -9.05 10.06
C VAL A 189 -2.47 -10.26 9.16
N TYR A 190 -3.19 -11.26 9.67
CA TYR A 190 -3.56 -12.46 8.94
C TYR A 190 -5.06 -12.50 8.76
N CYS A 191 -5.49 -12.80 7.54
CA CYS A 191 -6.88 -12.74 7.15
C CYS A 191 -7.36 -14.03 6.50
N MET A 192 -8.67 -14.26 6.56
CA MET A 192 -9.32 -15.43 5.95
C MET A 192 -10.65 -15.03 5.32
N GLY A 193 -11.01 -15.68 4.22
CA GLY A 193 -12.22 -15.42 3.44
C GLY A 193 -11.90 -15.26 1.96
N SER A 194 -12.94 -15.21 1.13
CA SER A 194 -12.84 -14.95 -0.31
C SER A 194 -13.49 -13.61 -0.66
N GLU A 195 -14.83 -13.56 -0.72
CA GLU A 195 -15.58 -12.35 -1.09
C GLU A 195 -15.58 -11.31 0.03
N ILE A 196 -15.82 -11.76 1.26
CA ILE A 196 -15.72 -10.94 2.48
C ILE A 196 -14.60 -11.51 3.33
N VAL A 197 -13.52 -10.77 3.42
CA VAL A 197 -12.32 -11.15 4.15
C VAL A 197 -12.42 -10.63 5.59
N ARG A 198 -11.98 -11.44 6.55
CA ARG A 198 -11.99 -11.13 7.99
C ARG A 198 -10.58 -11.21 8.56
N VAL A 199 -10.27 -10.36 9.54
CA VAL A 199 -9.02 -10.44 10.30
C VAL A 199 -9.13 -11.57 11.32
N VAL A 200 -8.23 -12.54 11.25
CA VAL A 200 -8.26 -13.75 12.08
C VAL A 200 -7.10 -13.86 13.05
N LYS A 201 -5.95 -13.24 12.77
CA LYS A 201 -4.82 -13.18 13.69
C LYS A 201 -4.10 -11.84 13.59
N LEU A 202 -3.63 -11.34 14.73
CA LEU A 202 -2.73 -10.20 14.84
C LEU A 202 -1.46 -10.65 15.55
N ASN A 203 -0.32 -10.54 14.88
CA ASN A 203 0.99 -10.84 15.46
C ASN A 203 1.97 -9.70 15.18
N LEU A 204 2.28 -8.95 16.24
CA LEU A 204 3.27 -7.88 16.24
C LEU A 204 4.27 -8.08 17.38
N THR A 205 4.59 -9.34 17.68
CA THR A 205 5.54 -9.67 18.75
C THR A 205 6.90 -9.05 18.45
N ASP A 206 7.51 -8.38 19.43
CA ASP A 206 8.82 -7.71 19.32
C ASP A 206 8.93 -6.62 18.23
N HIS A 207 7.83 -5.92 17.91
CA HIS A 207 7.84 -4.85 16.90
C HIS A 207 8.15 -3.44 17.46
N GLY A 208 8.43 -3.32 18.76
CA GLY A 208 8.77 -2.04 19.39
C GLY A 208 7.63 -1.02 19.42
N ILE A 209 6.39 -1.49 19.29
CA ILE A 209 5.18 -0.67 19.22
C ILE A 209 4.88 -0.09 20.60
N SER A 210 4.50 1.19 20.67
CA SER A 210 4.02 1.84 21.89
C SER A 210 2.65 2.49 21.66
N GLY A 211 1.97 2.87 22.74
CA GLY A 211 0.60 3.41 22.69
C GLY A 211 -0.34 2.60 23.57
N THR A 212 -1.62 2.56 23.21
CA THR A 212 -2.66 1.86 23.99
C THR A 212 -3.39 0.84 23.13
N LEU A 213 -3.93 -0.22 23.75
CA LEU A 213 -4.80 -1.19 23.08
C LEU A 213 -6.27 -0.76 23.25
N PRO A 214 -6.95 -0.22 22.22
CA PRO A 214 -8.31 0.30 22.34
C PRO A 214 -9.37 -0.80 22.41
N ASP A 215 -10.50 -0.53 23.08
CA ASP A 215 -11.66 -1.44 23.21
C ASP A 215 -12.23 -1.91 21.87
N ILE A 216 -12.04 -1.11 20.81
CA ILE A 216 -12.51 -1.44 19.45
C ILE A 216 -11.90 -2.75 18.90
N ILE A 217 -10.81 -3.26 19.49
CA ILE A 217 -10.29 -4.59 19.15
C ILE A 217 -11.35 -5.69 19.32
N ALA A 218 -12.31 -5.52 20.23
CA ALA A 218 -13.41 -6.45 20.45
C ALA A 218 -14.38 -6.54 19.24
N ASN A 219 -14.33 -5.60 18.30
CA ASN A 219 -15.12 -5.65 17.06
C ASN A 219 -14.57 -6.65 16.03
N LEU A 220 -13.32 -7.10 16.19
CA LEU A 220 -12.67 -8.08 15.32
C LEU A 220 -13.08 -9.50 15.72
N THR A 221 -14.37 -9.80 15.63
CA THR A 221 -14.99 -11.03 16.17
C THR A 221 -14.50 -12.35 15.54
N ALA A 222 -13.72 -12.29 14.47
CA ALA A 222 -13.10 -13.44 13.84
C ALA A 222 -11.68 -13.73 14.38
N LEU A 223 -11.14 -12.89 15.26
CA LEU A 223 -9.83 -13.08 15.86
C LEU A 223 -9.77 -14.39 16.65
N THR A 224 -8.71 -15.13 16.38
CA THR A 224 -8.34 -16.36 17.08
C THR A 224 -7.04 -16.18 17.86
N HIS A 225 -6.15 -15.28 17.41
CA HIS A 225 -4.85 -15.06 18.04
C HIS A 225 -4.53 -13.56 18.08
N ILE A 226 -4.15 -13.07 19.26
CA ILE A 226 -3.63 -11.72 19.47
C ILE A 226 -2.27 -11.87 20.17
N TRP A 227 -1.20 -11.61 19.44
CA TRP A 227 0.18 -11.75 19.91
C TRP A 227 0.91 -10.42 19.81
N LEU A 228 1.00 -9.73 20.95
CA LEU A 228 1.59 -8.40 21.07
C LEU A 228 2.72 -8.39 22.11
N SER A 229 3.29 -9.55 22.43
CA SER A 229 4.36 -9.66 23.43
C SER A 229 5.62 -8.89 23.04
N GLY A 230 6.38 -8.39 24.01
CA GLY A 230 7.68 -7.74 23.76
C GLY A 230 7.55 -6.35 23.13
N ASN A 231 6.51 -5.61 23.48
CA ASN A 231 6.28 -4.25 23.00
C ASN A 231 6.31 -3.26 24.18
N LYS A 232 5.91 -2.01 23.92
CA LYS A 232 5.83 -0.91 24.91
C LYS A 232 4.40 -0.39 25.01
N LEU A 233 3.41 -1.28 24.88
CA LEU A 233 2.00 -0.94 25.01
C LEU A 233 1.66 -0.67 26.47
N SER A 234 0.85 0.35 26.74
CA SER A 234 0.45 0.78 28.08
C SER A 234 -1.07 0.99 28.17
N GLY A 235 -1.54 1.43 29.34
CA GLY A 235 -2.97 1.55 29.65
C GLY A 235 -3.55 0.24 30.17
N SER A 236 -4.87 0.16 30.26
CA SER A 236 -5.57 -1.07 30.69
C SER A 236 -5.72 -2.07 29.55
N ILE A 237 -5.82 -3.36 29.89
CA ILE A 237 -6.27 -4.37 28.93
C ILE A 237 -7.76 -4.13 28.67
N PRO A 238 -8.19 -3.96 27.40
CA PRO A 238 -9.58 -3.68 27.06
C PRO A 238 -10.48 -4.89 27.32
N ASP A 239 -11.79 -4.64 27.39
CA ASP A 239 -12.77 -5.72 27.45
C ASP A 239 -12.83 -6.46 26.10
N MET A 240 -12.61 -7.78 26.13
CA MET A 240 -12.60 -8.64 24.95
C MET A 240 -13.79 -9.61 24.90
N THR A 241 -14.88 -9.36 25.66
CA THR A 241 -16.06 -10.24 25.77
C THR A 241 -16.60 -10.74 24.42
N ASN A 242 -16.53 -9.93 23.35
CA ASN A 242 -17.07 -10.30 22.03
C ASN A 242 -16.15 -11.19 21.18
N LEU A 243 -14.93 -11.49 21.63
CA LEU A 243 -13.96 -12.30 20.90
C LEU A 243 -14.13 -13.79 21.18
N ASN A 244 -15.32 -14.32 20.94
CA ASN A 244 -15.69 -15.71 21.26
C ASN A 244 -14.82 -16.78 20.56
N ASN A 245 -14.14 -16.41 19.48
CA ASN A 245 -13.24 -17.29 18.74
C ASN A 245 -11.78 -17.22 19.22
N LEU A 246 -11.48 -16.38 20.23
CA LEU A 246 -10.12 -16.16 20.70
C LEU A 246 -9.58 -17.42 21.38
N VAL A 247 -8.45 -17.90 20.89
CA VAL A 247 -7.75 -19.09 21.37
C VAL A 247 -6.50 -18.71 22.15
N SER A 248 -5.78 -17.67 21.71
CA SER A 248 -4.51 -17.27 22.31
C SER A 248 -4.40 -15.75 22.41
N LEU A 249 -4.17 -15.27 23.64
CA LEU A 249 -3.90 -13.87 23.97
C LEU A 249 -2.54 -13.77 24.65
N ARG A 250 -1.56 -13.19 23.95
CA ARG A 250 -0.19 -13.00 24.46
C ARG A 250 0.14 -11.52 24.49
N LEU A 251 0.19 -10.96 25.70
CA LEU A 251 0.47 -9.55 25.99
C LEU A 251 1.69 -9.37 26.91
N SER A 252 2.44 -10.44 27.17
CA SER A 252 3.59 -10.42 28.07
C SER A 252 4.68 -9.44 27.63
N LYS A 253 5.51 -8.97 28.56
CA LYS A 253 6.60 -8.01 28.29
C LYS A 253 6.08 -6.73 27.64
N ASN A 254 5.17 -6.05 28.32
CA ASN A 254 4.60 -4.75 27.95
C ASN A 254 4.53 -3.85 29.21
N GLU A 255 3.83 -2.72 29.10
CA GLU A 255 3.61 -1.78 30.19
C GLU A 255 2.11 -1.65 30.55
N PHE A 256 1.32 -2.69 30.35
CA PHE A 256 -0.11 -2.68 30.72
C PHE A 256 -0.27 -2.49 32.23
N THR A 257 -1.28 -1.72 32.62
CA THR A 257 -1.62 -1.31 33.99
C THR A 257 -3.08 -1.64 34.31
N GLY A 258 -3.49 -1.46 35.57
CA GLY A 258 -4.86 -1.78 36.00
C GLY A 258 -5.05 -3.28 36.20
N THR A 259 -6.30 -3.71 36.31
CA THR A 259 -6.66 -5.10 36.63
C THR A 259 -6.82 -5.97 35.39
N ILE A 260 -6.73 -7.29 35.58
CA ILE A 260 -7.05 -8.27 34.54
C ILE A 260 -8.58 -8.30 34.36
N PRO A 261 -9.13 -8.02 33.16
CA PRO A 261 -10.58 -8.00 32.94
C PRO A 261 -11.23 -9.37 33.23
N PRO A 262 -12.25 -9.43 34.10
CA PRO A 262 -12.97 -10.68 34.40
C PRO A 262 -13.61 -11.34 33.18
N SER A 263 -13.94 -10.53 32.16
CA SER A 263 -14.52 -11.00 30.91
C SER A 263 -13.63 -11.95 30.11
N LEU A 264 -12.31 -11.92 30.30
CA LEU A 264 -11.40 -12.90 29.69
C LEU A 264 -11.73 -14.33 30.13
N GLY A 265 -12.29 -14.50 31.33
CA GLY A 265 -12.76 -15.80 31.82
C GLY A 265 -14.01 -16.32 31.12
N ASN A 266 -14.79 -15.44 30.47
CA ASN A 266 -15.99 -15.82 29.71
C ASN A 266 -15.65 -16.36 28.30
N LEU A 267 -14.40 -16.23 27.85
CA LEU A 267 -13.98 -16.69 26.53
C LEU A 267 -13.71 -18.20 26.56
N GLU A 268 -14.75 -19.01 26.35
CA GLU A 268 -14.71 -20.49 26.43
C GLU A 268 -13.66 -21.12 25.50
N GLY A 269 -13.34 -20.48 24.38
CA GLY A 269 -12.31 -20.93 23.43
C GLY A 269 -10.87 -20.64 23.84
N LEU A 270 -10.64 -19.78 24.84
CA LEU A 270 -9.30 -19.32 25.24
C LEU A 270 -8.48 -20.45 25.87
N LYS A 271 -7.31 -20.74 25.31
CA LYS A 271 -6.38 -21.78 25.75
C LYS A 271 -5.04 -21.23 26.24
N GLU A 272 -4.65 -20.05 25.78
CA GLU A 272 -3.41 -19.41 26.20
C GLU A 272 -3.68 -17.97 26.60
N LEU A 273 -3.26 -17.60 27.82
CA LEU A 273 -3.32 -16.23 28.33
C LEU A 273 -2.01 -15.87 29.02
N HIS A 274 -1.17 -15.10 28.32
CA HIS A 274 0.15 -14.68 28.81
C HIS A 274 0.17 -13.18 29.09
N LEU A 275 0.22 -12.81 30.37
CA LEU A 275 0.18 -11.42 30.85
C LEU A 275 1.38 -11.05 31.74
N GLN A 276 2.28 -12.00 32.03
CA GLN A 276 3.48 -11.77 32.84
C GLN A 276 4.37 -10.67 32.28
N GLU A 277 5.19 -10.05 33.14
CA GLU A 277 6.08 -8.94 32.76
C GLU A 277 5.30 -7.72 32.22
N ASN A 278 4.25 -7.34 32.97
CA ASN A 278 3.50 -6.09 32.84
C ASN A 278 3.45 -5.36 34.19
N LYS A 279 2.74 -4.22 34.26
CA LYS A 279 2.51 -3.42 35.48
C LYS A 279 1.07 -3.60 35.99
N LEU A 280 0.48 -4.79 35.80
CA LEU A 280 -0.89 -5.11 36.18
C LEU A 280 -1.03 -5.18 37.70
N THR A 281 -2.16 -4.70 38.22
CA THR A 281 -2.46 -4.70 39.65
C THR A 281 -3.65 -5.59 39.96
N GLY A 282 -3.75 -6.00 41.23
CA GLY A 282 -4.82 -6.88 41.68
C GLY A 282 -4.61 -8.34 41.26
N LYS A 283 -5.56 -9.18 41.71
CA LYS A 283 -5.52 -10.63 41.55
C LYS A 283 -6.20 -11.05 40.26
N ALA A 284 -5.77 -12.17 39.70
CA ALA A 284 -6.49 -12.79 38.59
C ALA A 284 -7.94 -13.14 39.00
N PRO A 285 -8.95 -12.78 38.17
CA PRO A 285 -10.34 -13.19 38.36
C PRO A 285 -10.50 -14.70 38.60
N GLU A 286 -11.44 -15.10 39.46
CA GLU A 286 -11.77 -16.51 39.72
C GLU A 286 -12.16 -17.27 38.45
N SER A 287 -12.77 -16.59 37.48
CA SER A 287 -13.12 -17.16 36.18
C SER A 287 -11.90 -17.62 35.35
N LEU A 288 -10.70 -17.15 35.68
CA LEU A 288 -9.43 -17.57 35.08
C LEU A 288 -8.66 -18.54 35.98
N ARG A 289 -8.72 -18.34 37.30
CA ARG A 289 -8.01 -19.18 38.28
C ARG A 289 -8.59 -20.60 38.29
N GLY A 290 -7.77 -21.60 38.00
CA GLY A 290 -8.19 -23.01 38.05
C GLY A 290 -9.00 -23.48 36.84
N ARG A 291 -9.11 -22.66 35.77
CA ARG A 291 -9.73 -23.08 34.51
C ARG A 291 -8.90 -24.19 33.87
N SER A 292 -9.47 -25.39 33.82
CA SER A 292 -8.79 -26.57 33.25
C SER A 292 -8.47 -26.37 31.77
N GLY A 293 -7.22 -26.66 31.38
CA GLY A 293 -6.76 -26.53 29.99
C GLY A 293 -6.36 -25.11 29.55
N LEU A 294 -6.43 -24.11 30.43
CA LEU A 294 -5.90 -22.77 30.18
C LEU A 294 -4.42 -22.70 30.60
N ASP A 295 -3.52 -22.43 29.64
CA ASP A 295 -2.15 -22.02 29.91
C ASP A 295 -2.14 -20.54 30.34
N LEU A 296 -2.18 -20.33 31.66
CA LEU A 296 -2.23 -19.02 32.29
C LEU A 296 -0.84 -18.64 32.83
N GLN A 297 -0.24 -17.59 32.25
CA GLN A 297 1.06 -17.06 32.66
C GLN A 297 0.89 -15.63 33.19
N LEU A 298 1.19 -15.40 34.47
CA LEU A 298 1.02 -14.13 35.17
C LEU A 298 2.28 -13.78 35.97
N SER A 299 2.48 -12.50 36.30
CA SER A 299 3.51 -12.10 37.27
C SER A 299 3.15 -12.59 38.69
N PRO A 300 4.13 -12.85 39.58
CA PRO A 300 3.88 -13.38 40.92
C PRO A 300 2.83 -12.60 41.73
N GLU A 301 2.84 -11.28 41.64
CA GLU A 301 1.91 -10.36 42.32
C GLU A 301 0.45 -10.47 41.87
N ASN A 302 0.18 -11.12 40.73
CA ASN A 302 -1.17 -11.34 40.22
C ASN A 302 -1.68 -12.78 40.47
N GLN A 303 -0.84 -13.69 41.01
CA GLN A 303 -1.16 -15.12 41.16
C GLN A 303 -1.81 -15.50 42.49
N PHE A 304 -1.35 -14.98 43.63
CA PHE A 304 -1.72 -15.46 44.97
C PHE A 304 -2.13 -14.35 45.94
N ASP A 305 -2.57 -14.75 47.14
CA ASP A 305 -3.18 -13.86 48.13
C ASP A 305 -2.23 -12.87 48.80
#